data_AF-A0A7K2PBG2-F1
#
_entry.id   AF-A0A7K2PBG2-F1
#
_cell.length_a   1.000
_cell.length_b   1.000
_cell.length_c   1.000
_cell.angle_alpha   90.00
_cell.angle_beta   90.00
_cell.angle_gamma   90.00
#
_symmetry.space_group_name_H-M   'P 1'
#
loop_
_entity.id
_entity.type
_entity.pdbx_description
1 polymer ?
#
loop_
_entity_poly.entity_id
_entity_poly.type
_entity_poly.pdbx_seq_one_letter_code
_entity_poly.pdbx_strand_id
1 'polypeptide(L)'
;RGPETTAPAPHRPTADAIPAEPDENVVAVFSSAVRKGRWRANRRIHAYAVFGSVEIDLSEAVFEYQQVVIKAFSVFGSVEVRVPENVSVRGAGGSVLGSFEVHTLDSDEAEAPVIYMDGWAVLGSVEARPKRGKVVADILDRVHRRVEKGLRKHV
;
A
#
# COMPACT_ATOMS: atom_id res chain seq x y z
N ARG A 1 -19.69 8.80 27.57
CA ARG A 1 -19.34 8.65 26.14
C ARG A 1 -19.71 7.23 25.75
N GLY A 2 -20.65 7.06 24.82
CA GLY A 2 -20.97 5.72 24.28
C GLY A 2 -19.77 5.17 23.49
N PRO A 3 -19.76 3.88 23.15
CA PRO A 3 -18.77 3.35 22.22
C PRO A 3 -18.97 4.05 20.87
N GLU A 4 -18.04 4.90 20.49
CA GLU A 4 -17.96 5.42 19.13
C GLU A 4 -17.74 4.20 18.25
N THR A 5 -18.80 3.74 17.60
CA THR A 5 -18.72 2.62 16.67
C THR A 5 -17.81 3.10 15.55
N THR A 6 -16.58 2.60 15.50
CA THR A 6 -15.63 2.90 14.42
C THR A 6 -16.29 2.51 13.11
N ALA A 7 -16.83 3.50 12.39
CA ALA A 7 -17.43 3.24 11.10
C ALA A 7 -16.30 2.86 10.13
N PRO A 8 -16.47 1.81 9.32
CA PRO A 8 -15.46 1.44 8.35
C PRO A 8 -15.19 2.63 7.42
N ALA A 9 -13.95 2.76 6.95
CA ALA A 9 -13.58 3.84 6.04
C ALA A 9 -14.52 3.90 4.82
N PRO A 10 -14.71 5.05 4.16
CA PRO A 10 -15.51 5.11 2.94
C PRO A 10 -14.81 4.38 1.78
N HIS A 11 -15.57 3.73 0.88
CA HIS A 11 -15.02 2.99 -0.26
C HIS A 11 -14.47 3.87 -1.38
N ARG A 12 -14.80 5.16 -1.38
CA ARG A 12 -14.28 6.13 -2.35
C ARG A 12 -13.79 7.38 -1.63
N PRO A 13 -12.84 8.13 -2.23
CA PRO A 13 -12.46 9.43 -1.72
C PRO A 13 -13.67 10.37 -1.65
N THR A 14 -13.64 11.29 -0.69
CA THR A 14 -14.59 12.40 -0.59
C THR A 14 -14.37 13.36 -1.77
N ALA A 15 -15.45 13.92 -2.31
CA ALA A 15 -15.36 14.94 -3.35
C ALA A 15 -14.49 16.12 -2.84
N ASP A 16 -13.66 16.68 -3.72
CA ASP A 16 -12.73 17.80 -3.45
C ASP A 16 -11.61 17.52 -2.40
N ALA A 17 -11.61 16.34 -1.77
CA ALA A 17 -10.56 15.92 -0.84
C ALA A 17 -9.28 15.45 -1.53
N ILE A 18 -9.24 15.35 -2.85
CA ILE A 18 -8.04 14.97 -3.62
C ILE A 18 -7.89 15.92 -4.80
N PRO A 19 -6.69 16.50 -5.04
CA PRO A 19 -6.42 17.31 -6.22
C PRO A 19 -6.67 16.53 -7.54
N ALA A 20 -7.05 17.24 -8.60
CA ALA A 20 -7.28 16.62 -9.90
C ALA A 20 -5.96 16.14 -10.53
N GLU A 21 -4.92 16.98 -10.47
CA GLU A 21 -3.58 16.69 -10.96
C GLU A 21 -2.75 15.91 -9.93
N PRO A 22 -1.81 15.06 -10.36
CA PRO A 22 -0.92 14.37 -9.45
C PRO A 22 0.09 15.33 -8.83
N ASP A 23 0.24 15.19 -7.51
CA ASP A 23 1.31 15.86 -6.77
C ASP A 23 2.65 15.12 -6.95
N GLU A 24 2.61 13.82 -7.33
CA GLU A 24 3.79 12.97 -7.46
C GLU A 24 3.62 11.91 -8.55
N ASN A 25 4.70 11.67 -9.32
CA ASN A 25 4.77 10.64 -10.34
C ASN A 25 5.98 9.73 -10.08
N VAL A 26 5.75 8.42 -10.09
CA VAL A 26 6.79 7.38 -10.00
C VAL A 26 6.69 6.52 -11.26
N VAL A 27 7.66 6.65 -12.15
CA VAL A 27 7.58 6.09 -13.50
C VAL A 27 8.78 5.20 -13.80
N ALA A 28 8.52 4.02 -14.34
CA ALA A 28 9.53 3.09 -14.83
C ALA A 28 9.14 2.60 -16.23
N VAL A 29 10.03 2.82 -17.20
CA VAL A 29 9.88 2.33 -18.58
C VAL A 29 11.16 1.57 -18.94
N PHE A 30 11.06 0.27 -19.24
CA PHE A 30 12.23 -0.62 -19.42
C PHE A 30 13.25 -0.55 -18.27
N SER A 31 12.76 -0.33 -17.05
CA SER A 31 13.58 -0.01 -15.88
C SER A 31 12.82 -0.31 -14.60
N SER A 32 13.38 0.09 -13.46
CA SER A 32 12.68 0.07 -12.17
C SER A 32 12.76 1.41 -11.45
N ALA A 33 11.71 1.74 -10.70
CA ALA A 33 11.67 2.91 -9.84
C ALA A 33 11.28 2.49 -8.42
N VAL A 34 12.04 2.94 -7.43
CA VAL A 34 11.80 2.62 -6.02
C VAL A 34 11.66 3.90 -5.23
N ARG A 35 10.60 3.96 -4.45
CA ARG A 35 10.24 5.09 -3.62
C ARG A 35 10.06 4.47 -2.22
N LYS A 36 10.99 4.72 -1.30
CA LYS A 36 11.00 4.16 0.07
C LYS A 36 11.57 5.12 1.11
N GLY A 37 11.28 4.84 2.38
CA GLY A 37 11.82 5.54 3.55
C GLY A 37 10.91 6.64 4.06
N ARG A 38 11.43 7.47 4.97
CA ARG A 38 10.66 8.54 5.60
C ARG A 38 10.49 9.74 4.67
N TRP A 39 9.30 9.92 4.14
CA TRP A 39 8.89 11.12 3.40
C TRP A 39 7.50 11.59 3.82
N ARG A 40 7.04 12.69 3.24
CA ARG A 40 5.62 13.09 3.28
C ARG A 40 4.89 12.51 2.07
N ALA A 41 3.85 11.71 2.33
CA ALA A 41 3.02 11.17 1.26
C ALA A 41 2.11 12.27 0.71
N ASN A 42 2.13 12.46 -0.61
CA ASN A 42 1.25 13.41 -1.27
C ASN A 42 -0.18 12.86 -1.42
N ARG A 43 -1.16 13.73 -1.69
CA ARG A 43 -2.59 13.36 -1.77
C ARG A 43 -2.88 12.51 -3.00
N ARG A 44 -2.15 12.75 -4.09
CA ARG A 44 -2.30 12.00 -5.34
C ARG A 44 -0.95 11.58 -5.91
N ILE A 45 -0.70 10.27 -5.89
CA ILE A 45 0.49 9.63 -6.44
C ILE A 45 0.10 8.83 -7.67
N HIS A 46 0.83 9.00 -8.78
CA HIS A 46 0.69 8.13 -9.94
C HIS A 46 1.91 7.23 -10.08
N ALA A 47 1.68 5.93 -10.25
CA ALA A 47 2.68 4.89 -10.41
C ALA A 47 2.49 4.22 -11.76
N TYR A 48 3.48 4.34 -12.65
CA TYR A 48 3.43 3.79 -14.00
C TYR A 48 4.62 2.85 -14.25
N ALA A 49 4.32 1.59 -14.55
CA ALA A 49 5.32 0.59 -14.93
C ALA A 49 5.04 0.07 -16.34
N VAL A 50 5.97 0.27 -17.28
CA VAL A 50 5.87 -0.25 -18.66
C VAL A 50 7.13 -1.05 -18.97
N PHE A 51 6.99 -2.37 -19.13
CA PHE A 51 8.12 -3.30 -19.23
C PHE A 51 9.14 -3.12 -18.08
N GLY A 52 8.64 -2.96 -16.87
CA GLY A 52 9.45 -2.57 -15.72
C GLY A 52 8.73 -2.76 -14.40
N SER A 53 9.27 -2.17 -13.33
CA SER A 53 8.65 -2.26 -12.00
C SER A 53 8.66 -0.94 -11.23
N VAL A 54 7.60 -0.68 -10.48
CA VAL A 54 7.52 0.41 -9.51
C VAL A 54 7.29 -0.18 -8.13
N GLU A 55 8.12 0.21 -7.16
CA GLU A 55 7.92 -0.11 -5.75
C GLU A 55 7.72 1.17 -4.95
N ILE A 56 6.59 1.28 -4.25
CA ILE A 56 6.29 2.37 -3.32
C ILE A 56 6.13 1.78 -1.92
N ASP A 57 7.00 2.19 -1.00
CA ASP A 57 6.95 1.78 0.39
C ASP A 57 6.53 2.96 1.28
N LEU A 58 5.26 2.95 1.68
CA LEU A 58 4.65 3.93 2.59
C LEU A 58 4.76 3.51 4.06
N SER A 59 5.39 2.38 4.40
CA SER A 59 5.47 1.91 5.78
C SER A 59 6.21 2.87 6.73
N GLU A 60 7.05 3.76 6.18
CA GLU A 60 7.77 4.81 6.92
C GLU A 60 7.28 6.23 6.56
N ALA A 61 6.21 6.34 5.75
CA ALA A 61 5.70 7.62 5.30
C ALA A 61 4.95 8.37 6.40
N VAL A 62 5.01 9.69 6.34
CA VAL A 62 4.20 10.61 7.15
C VAL A 62 3.01 11.04 6.30
N PHE A 63 1.80 10.79 6.79
CA PHE A 63 0.55 11.20 6.15
C PHE A 63 0.10 12.55 6.75
N GLU A 64 0.11 13.61 5.94
CA GLU A 64 -0.43 14.92 6.33
C GLU A 64 -1.92 15.06 5.98
N TYR A 65 -2.46 14.04 5.31
CA TYR A 65 -3.80 14.04 4.74
C TYR A 65 -4.52 12.76 5.12
N GLN A 66 -5.81 12.87 5.40
CA GLN A 66 -6.67 11.74 5.73
C GLN A 66 -6.98 10.83 4.54
N GLN A 67 -6.78 11.32 3.31
CA GLN A 67 -7.10 10.59 2.10
C GLN A 67 -5.96 10.73 1.11
N VAL A 68 -5.43 9.59 0.67
CA VAL A 68 -4.39 9.50 -0.35
C VAL A 68 -4.88 8.60 -1.46
N VAL A 69 -4.76 9.05 -2.71
CA VAL A 69 -5.08 8.26 -3.90
C VAL A 69 -3.78 7.86 -4.58
N ILE A 70 -3.66 6.58 -4.88
CA ILE A 70 -2.56 6.02 -5.67
C ILE A 70 -3.17 5.45 -6.95
N LYS A 71 -2.85 6.06 -8.09
CA LYS A 71 -3.18 5.53 -9.40
C LYS A 71 -2.05 4.64 -9.87
N ALA A 72 -2.29 3.34 -10.01
CA ALA A 72 -1.31 2.35 -10.40
C ALA A 72 -1.65 1.75 -11.76
N PHE A 73 -0.75 1.91 -12.72
CA PHE A 73 -0.89 1.32 -14.05
C PHE A 73 0.36 0.50 -14.39
N SER A 74 0.13 -0.76 -14.74
CA SER A 74 1.19 -1.67 -15.16
C SER A 74 0.89 -2.23 -16.54
N VAL A 75 1.88 -2.21 -17.43
CA VAL A 75 1.83 -2.83 -18.75
C VAL A 75 3.08 -3.68 -18.95
N PHE A 76 2.94 -5.01 -19.02
CA PHE A 76 4.07 -5.96 -19.04
C PHE A 76 5.07 -5.76 -17.87
N GLY A 77 4.58 -5.38 -16.70
CA GLY A 77 5.42 -5.03 -15.56
C GLY A 77 4.74 -5.28 -14.22
N SER A 78 5.22 -4.60 -13.18
CA SER A 78 4.60 -4.64 -11.85
C SER A 78 4.56 -3.28 -11.15
N VAL A 79 3.52 -3.06 -10.35
CA VAL A 79 3.47 -1.99 -9.35
C VAL A 79 3.20 -2.62 -7.99
N GLU A 80 4.13 -2.46 -7.04
CA GLU A 80 3.97 -2.91 -5.66
C GLU A 80 3.87 -1.72 -4.72
N VAL A 81 2.82 -1.68 -3.90
CA VAL A 81 2.61 -0.68 -2.87
C VAL A 81 2.56 -1.35 -1.50
N ARG A 82 3.46 -0.94 -0.61
CA ARG A 82 3.48 -1.37 0.78
C ARG A 82 2.94 -0.26 1.65
N VAL A 83 1.95 -0.58 2.47
CA VAL A 83 1.26 0.38 3.35
C VAL A 83 1.47 -0.01 4.81
N PRO A 84 1.50 0.94 5.76
CA PRO A 84 1.62 0.57 7.16
C PRO A 84 0.33 -0.10 7.68
N GLU A 85 0.39 -0.74 8.85
CA GLU A 85 -0.77 -1.45 9.42
C GLU A 85 -1.80 -0.51 10.08
N ASN A 86 -1.47 0.75 10.31
CA ASN A 86 -2.33 1.73 10.98
C ASN A 86 -3.14 2.60 10.00
N VAL A 87 -3.27 2.19 8.74
CA VAL A 87 -4.07 2.90 7.73
C VAL A 87 -5.17 2.01 7.18
N SER A 88 -6.22 2.61 6.66
CA SER A 88 -7.24 1.88 5.90
C SER A 88 -6.87 1.86 4.42
N VAL A 89 -7.19 0.78 3.71
CA VAL A 89 -6.81 0.56 2.30
C VAL A 89 -8.01 0.07 1.52
N ARG A 90 -8.34 0.77 0.43
CA ARG A 90 -9.46 0.45 -0.45
C ARG A 90 -8.98 0.34 -1.88
N GLY A 91 -9.41 -0.71 -2.56
CA GLY A 91 -9.06 -0.98 -3.96
C GLY A 91 -10.25 -0.77 -4.88
N ALA A 92 -10.02 -0.09 -6.00
CA ALA A 92 -10.94 0.01 -7.11
C ALA A 92 -10.14 -0.14 -8.41
N GLY A 93 -10.15 -1.31 -9.03
CA GLY A 93 -9.33 -1.55 -10.21
C GLY A 93 -9.52 -2.95 -10.76
N GLY A 94 -8.72 -3.29 -11.76
CA GLY A 94 -8.80 -4.59 -12.41
C GLY A 94 -7.57 -4.91 -13.24
N SER A 95 -7.60 -6.08 -13.88
CA SER A 95 -6.53 -6.51 -14.77
C SER A 95 -7.07 -7.10 -16.07
N VAL A 96 -6.27 -6.98 -17.12
CA VAL A 96 -6.44 -7.70 -18.38
C VAL A 96 -5.21 -8.59 -18.54
N LEU A 97 -5.41 -9.90 -18.44
CA LEU A 97 -4.35 -10.92 -18.52
C LEU A 97 -3.23 -10.69 -17.49
N GLY A 98 -3.57 -10.60 -16.22
CA GLY A 98 -2.63 -10.32 -15.13
C GLY A 98 -3.34 -10.29 -13.78
N SER A 99 -2.74 -9.68 -12.76
CA SER A 99 -3.35 -9.54 -11.43
C SER A 99 -3.50 -8.08 -10.99
N PHE A 100 -4.60 -7.80 -10.30
CA PHE A 100 -4.80 -6.57 -9.55
C PHE A 100 -5.30 -6.98 -8.16
N GLU A 101 -4.43 -6.85 -7.16
CA GLU A 101 -4.69 -7.34 -5.81
C GLU A 101 -4.51 -6.21 -4.79
N VAL A 102 -5.56 -5.94 -4.03
CA VAL A 102 -5.51 -4.97 -2.94
C VAL A 102 -5.97 -5.69 -1.68
N HIS A 103 -5.03 -5.90 -0.76
CA HIS A 103 -5.34 -6.40 0.57
C HIS A 103 -6.04 -5.28 1.35
N THR A 104 -7.36 -5.31 1.33
CA THR A 104 -8.18 -4.35 2.07
C THR A 104 -7.83 -4.43 3.54
N LEU A 105 -7.61 -3.26 4.13
CA LEU A 105 -7.29 -3.08 5.53
C LEU A 105 -8.23 -2.02 6.07
N ASP A 106 -8.80 -2.23 7.25
CA ASP A 106 -9.48 -1.18 7.99
C ASP A 106 -8.67 -0.95 9.27
N SER A 107 -8.33 0.31 9.53
CA SER A 107 -7.68 0.70 10.77
C SER A 107 -8.69 0.69 11.92
N ASP A 108 -8.22 0.34 13.11
CA ASP A 108 -9.00 0.43 14.35
C ASP A 108 -9.21 1.90 14.79
N GLU A 109 -8.45 2.84 14.22
CA GLU A 109 -8.55 4.27 14.49
C GLU A 109 -9.52 4.95 13.51
N ALA A 110 -10.55 5.61 14.04
CA ALA A 110 -11.57 6.31 13.23
C ALA A 110 -11.00 7.43 12.34
N GLU A 111 -9.91 8.04 12.78
CA GLU A 111 -9.22 9.12 12.06
C GLU A 111 -7.97 8.63 11.32
N ALA A 112 -7.81 7.33 11.09
CA ALA A 112 -6.69 6.83 10.33
C ALA A 112 -6.70 7.32 8.88
N PRO A 113 -5.52 7.58 8.28
CA PRO A 113 -5.43 7.83 6.85
C PRO A 113 -6.01 6.67 6.04
N VAL A 114 -6.71 7.01 4.96
CA VAL A 114 -7.27 6.05 4.00
C VAL A 114 -6.51 6.16 2.68
N ILE A 115 -5.99 5.03 2.22
CA ILE A 115 -5.31 4.89 0.94
C ILE A 115 -6.26 4.25 -0.07
N TYR A 116 -6.54 4.97 -1.14
CA TYR A 116 -7.34 4.51 -2.26
C TYR A 116 -6.43 4.10 -3.40
N MET A 117 -6.38 2.79 -3.65
CA MET A 117 -5.72 2.21 -4.80
C MET A 117 -6.69 2.20 -5.98
N ASP A 118 -6.33 2.88 -7.06
CA ASP A 118 -7.07 2.91 -8.33
C ASP A 118 -6.16 2.49 -9.48
N GLY A 119 -6.68 1.82 -10.49
CA GLY A 119 -5.96 1.59 -11.74
C GLY A 119 -6.05 0.17 -12.30
N TRP A 120 -5.10 -0.15 -13.19
CA TRP A 120 -5.19 -1.30 -14.07
C TRP A 120 -3.84 -1.99 -14.31
N ALA A 121 -3.87 -3.32 -14.37
CA ALA A 121 -2.73 -4.13 -14.83
C ALA A 121 -3.04 -4.79 -16.17
N VAL A 122 -2.19 -4.61 -17.18
CA VAL A 122 -2.31 -5.25 -18.49
C VAL A 122 -1.07 -6.11 -18.72
N LEU A 123 -1.25 -7.43 -18.80
CA LEU A 123 -0.12 -8.36 -18.96
C LEU A 123 0.94 -8.23 -17.86
N GLY A 124 0.51 -7.86 -16.65
CA GLY A 124 1.38 -7.55 -15.51
C GLY A 124 0.63 -7.63 -14.19
N SER A 125 1.18 -7.02 -13.14
CA SER A 125 0.56 -6.99 -11.81
C SER A 125 0.50 -5.60 -11.18
N VAL A 126 -0.51 -5.41 -10.34
CA VAL A 126 -0.58 -4.32 -9.36
C VAL A 126 -0.95 -4.95 -8.02
N GLU A 127 -0.14 -4.71 -6.99
CA GLU A 127 -0.36 -5.25 -5.65
C GLU A 127 -0.27 -4.13 -4.60
N ALA A 128 -1.23 -4.07 -3.69
CA ALA A 128 -1.14 -3.26 -2.49
C ALA A 128 -1.35 -4.12 -1.25
N ARG A 129 -0.36 -4.12 -0.35
CA ARG A 129 -0.40 -4.95 0.86
C ARG A 129 0.15 -4.25 2.10
N PRO A 130 -0.42 -4.56 3.28
CA PRO A 130 0.16 -4.13 4.54
C PRO A 130 1.59 -4.65 4.72
N LYS A 131 2.44 -3.81 5.29
CA LYS A 131 3.79 -4.14 5.71
C LYS A 131 3.97 -3.76 7.17
N ARG A 132 4.34 -4.76 7.97
CA ARG A 132 4.71 -4.59 9.37
C ARG A 132 5.89 -3.63 9.49
N GLY A 133 5.81 -2.73 10.47
CA GLY A 133 6.93 -1.89 10.84
C GLY A 133 8.15 -2.75 11.21
N LYS A 134 9.36 -2.23 10.93
CA LYS A 134 10.63 -2.96 11.13
C LYS A 134 10.76 -3.58 12.51
N VAL A 135 10.40 -2.84 13.57
CA VAL A 135 10.48 -3.31 14.96
C VAL A 135 9.60 -4.56 15.19
N VAL A 136 8.37 -4.54 14.69
CA VAL A 136 7.43 -5.66 14.86
C VAL A 136 7.91 -6.87 14.06
N ALA A 137 8.38 -6.65 12.82
CA ALA A 137 8.94 -7.70 11.98
C ALA A 137 10.15 -8.38 12.65
N ASP A 138 11.07 -7.59 13.22
CA ASP A 138 12.29 -8.09 13.90
C ASP A 138 11.96 -8.92 15.14
N ILE A 139 10.95 -8.51 15.92
CA ILE A 139 10.49 -9.26 17.10
C ILE A 139 9.91 -10.61 16.67
N LEU A 140 9.04 -10.64 15.67
CA LEU A 140 8.40 -11.86 15.20
C LEU A 140 9.42 -12.84 14.60
N ASP A 141 10.36 -12.34 13.80
CA ASP A 141 11.44 -13.16 13.23
C ASP A 141 12.34 -13.76 14.33
N ARG A 142 12.58 -12.99 15.41
CA ARG A 142 13.31 -13.50 16.58
C ARG A 142 12.54 -14.59 17.33
N VAL A 143 11.23 -14.43 17.48
CA VAL A 143 10.36 -15.43 18.12
C VAL A 143 10.31 -16.70 17.27
N HIS A 144 10.05 -16.57 15.97
CA HIS A 144 9.94 -17.69 15.05
C HIS A 144 11.22 -18.53 15.03
N ARG A 145 12.39 -17.90 14.88
CA ARG A 145 13.68 -18.59 14.93
C ARG A 145 13.96 -19.29 16.26
N ARG A 146 13.43 -18.79 17.37
CA ARG A 146 13.58 -19.44 18.68
C ARG A 146 12.69 -20.69 18.77
N VAL A 147 11.46 -20.61 18.27
CA VAL A 147 10.54 -21.76 18.21
C VAL A 147 11.11 -22.86 17.31
N GLU A 148 11.58 -22.54 16.10
CA GLU A 148 12.19 -23.52 15.18
C GLU A 148 13.41 -24.22 15.80
N LYS A 149 14.28 -23.46 16.47
CA LYS A 149 15.44 -24.03 17.19
C LYS A 149 15.03 -24.92 18.37
N GLY A 150 13.90 -24.64 19.01
CA GLY A 150 13.34 -25.48 20.07
C GLY A 150 12.77 -26.79 19.53
N LEU A 151 12.05 -26.71 18.41
CA LEU A 151 11.43 -27.87 17.76
C LEU A 151 12.48 -28.84 17.20
N ARG A 152 13.52 -28.33 16.55
CA ARG A 152 14.65 -29.13 16.04
C ARG A 152 15.48 -29.83 17.12
N LYS A 153 15.34 -29.47 18.40
CA LYS A 153 16.05 -30.13 19.50
C LYS A 153 15.29 -31.34 20.07
N HIS A 154 14.04 -31.53 19.66
CA HIS A 154 13.15 -32.58 20.17
C HIS A 154 12.74 -33.60 19.09
N VAL A 155 13.36 -33.52 17.91
CA VAL A 155 13.28 -34.49 16.81
C VAL A 155 14.69 -34.99 16.52
#